data_AF-A0A352PQB7-F1
#
_entry.id   AF-A0A352PQB7-F1
#
_cell.length_a   1.000
_cell.length_b   1.000
_cell.length_c   1.000
_cell.angle_alpha   90.00
_cell.angle_beta   90.00
_cell.angle_gamma   90.00
#
_symmetry.space_group_name_H-M   'P 1'
#
loop_
_entity.id
_entity.type
_entity.pdbx_description
1 polymer ?
#
loop_
_entity_poly.entity_id
_entity_poly.type
_entity_poly.pdbx_seq_one_letter_code
_entity_poly.pdbx_strand_id
1 'polypeptide(L)'
;MAVRADVLTLLYMLHRQPSRSLTDLLAARSLITIKLIKKEELLPGATAAPHVEDEIRINNIVDRFGFEDCEKLFNTIRFLNGDLSLRVAEEYSSSRTGNH
;
A
#
# COMPACT_ATOMS: atom_id res chain seq x y z
N MET A 1 -0.94 -8.35 11.23
CA MET A 1 -0.27 -7.35 10.38
C MET A 1 -1.10 -6.09 10.49
N ALA A 2 -0.54 -4.95 10.90
CA ALA A 2 -1.30 -3.70 11.00
C ALA A 2 -1.19 -2.95 9.67
N VAL A 3 -2.33 -2.59 9.06
CA VAL A 3 -2.35 -1.72 7.90
C VAL A 3 -1.87 -0.33 8.35
N ARG A 4 -1.31 0.48 7.45
CA ARG A 4 -0.67 1.74 7.88
C ARG A 4 -1.65 2.83 8.30
N ALA A 5 -2.91 2.70 7.88
CA ALA A 5 -4.03 3.39 8.49
C ALA A 5 -4.23 2.98 9.96
N ASP A 6 -4.08 1.70 10.31
CA ASP A 6 -4.17 1.19 11.68
C ASP A 6 -3.00 1.71 12.53
N VAL A 7 -1.78 1.72 11.98
CA VAL A 7 -0.61 2.30 12.66
C VAL A 7 -0.85 3.77 13.00
N LEU A 8 -1.38 4.55 12.05
CA LEU A 8 -1.72 5.94 12.28
C LEU A 8 -2.80 6.09 13.35
N THR A 9 -3.84 5.27 13.28
CA THR A 9 -4.93 5.23 14.26
C THR A 9 -4.40 4.92 15.66
N LEU A 10 -3.53 3.92 15.80
CA LEU A 10 -2.91 3.54 17.07
C LEU A 10 -2.03 4.67 17.63
N LEU A 11 -1.24 5.34 16.79
CA LEU A 11 -0.42 6.47 17.23
C LEU A 11 -1.29 7.58 17.83
N TYR A 12 -2.39 7.93 17.18
CA TYR A 12 -3.34 8.93 17.69
C TYR A 12 -4.06 8.46 18.95
N MET A 13 -4.56 7.21 18.98
CA MET A 13 -5.24 6.64 20.15
C MET A 13 -4.34 6.59 21.38
N LEU A 14 -3.03 6.32 21.19
CA LEU A 14 -2.05 6.26 22.27
C LEU A 14 -1.44 7.64 22.60
N HIS A 15 -2.01 8.72 22.07
CA HIS A 15 -1.52 10.09 22.23
C HIS A 15 -0.03 10.26 21.90
N ARG A 16 0.50 9.42 21.01
CA ARG A 16 1.82 9.60 20.43
C ARG A 16 1.68 10.72 19.41
N GLN A 17 2.55 11.72 19.46
CA GLN A 17 2.61 12.80 18.48
C GLN A 17 3.68 12.45 17.44
N PRO A 18 3.38 11.64 16.41
CA PRO A 18 4.36 11.35 15.37
C PRO A 18 4.76 12.63 14.64
N SER A 19 6.00 12.67 14.17
CA SER A 19 6.46 13.74 13.29
C SER A 19 5.57 13.82 12.04
N ARG A 20 5.37 15.03 11.52
CA ARG A 20 4.59 15.27 10.30
C ARG A 20 5.08 14.41 9.11
N SER A 21 6.39 14.28 8.92
CA SER A 21 6.96 13.46 7.84
C SER A 21 6.56 11.98 7.92
N LEU A 22 6.58 11.39 9.12
CA LEU A 22 6.11 10.03 9.34
C LEU A 22 4.62 9.90 9.07
N THR A 23 3.81 10.84 9.56
CA THR A 23 2.36 10.86 9.32
C THR A 23 2.03 10.95 7.83
N ASP A 24 2.68 11.88 7.12
CA ASP A 24 2.50 12.08 5.68
C ASP A 24 2.91 10.82 4.90
N LEU A 25 4.03 10.18 5.29
CA LEU A 25 4.46 8.92 4.70
C LEU A 25 3.44 7.82 4.96
N LEU A 26 2.96 7.63 6.19
CA LEU A 26 1.98 6.59 6.51
C LEU A 26 0.66 6.82 5.76
N ALA A 27 0.21 8.07 5.66
CA ALA A 27 -1.01 8.45 4.96
C ALA A 27 -0.91 8.23 3.45
N ALA A 28 0.11 8.81 2.79
CA ALA A 28 0.31 8.69 1.34
C ALA A 28 0.35 7.22 0.90
N ARG A 29 1.02 6.43 1.70
CA ARG A 29 1.39 5.07 1.37
C ARG A 29 0.17 4.17 1.77
N SER A 30 -0.74 4.60 2.66
CA SER A 30 -2.09 4.00 2.84
C SER A 30 -3.01 4.26 1.65
N LEU A 31 -2.95 5.44 1.03
CA LEU A 31 -3.72 5.74 -0.19
C LEU A 31 -3.30 4.83 -1.36
N ILE A 32 -2.02 4.51 -1.47
CA ILE A 32 -1.52 3.52 -2.43
C ILE A 32 -2.15 2.15 -2.13
N THR A 33 -2.05 1.64 -0.90
CA THR A 33 -2.64 0.35 -0.51
C THR A 33 -4.12 0.25 -0.91
N ILE A 34 -4.93 1.26 -0.60
CA ILE A 34 -6.36 1.30 -0.96
C ILE A 34 -6.59 1.22 -2.47
N LYS A 35 -5.68 1.76 -3.29
CA LYS A 35 -5.75 1.69 -4.75
C LYS A 35 -5.31 0.34 -5.32
N LEU A 36 -4.42 -0.38 -4.64
CA LEU A 36 -3.91 -1.67 -5.09
C LEU A 36 -4.83 -2.84 -4.71
N ILE A 37 -5.62 -2.71 -3.64
CA ILE A 37 -6.55 -3.74 -3.21
C ILE A 37 -7.63 -3.96 -4.28
N LYS A 38 -7.81 -5.22 -4.69
CA LYS A 38 -8.93 -5.63 -5.54
C LYS A 38 -10.24 -5.45 -4.78
N LYS A 39 -11.23 -4.85 -5.44
CA LYS A 39 -12.56 -4.61 -4.87
C LYS A 39 -13.59 -5.68 -5.25
N GLU A 40 -13.18 -6.65 -6.06
CA GLU A 40 -14.04 -7.75 -6.45
C GLU A 40 -14.21 -8.69 -5.26
N GLU A 41 -15.45 -9.06 -4.98
CA GLU A 41 -15.77 -10.04 -3.97
C GLU A 41 -15.21 -11.39 -4.44
N LEU A 42 -14.24 -11.92 -3.70
CA LEU A 42 -13.67 -13.21 -4.02
C LEU A 42 -14.71 -14.27 -3.64
N LEU A 43 -15.14 -15.05 -4.64
CA LEU A 43 -15.89 -16.26 -4.36
C LEU A 43 -15.06 -17.17 -3.44
N PRO A 44 -15.68 -17.96 -2.55
CA PRO A 44 -14.97 -18.92 -1.72
C PRO A 44 -14.01 -19.75 -2.58
N GLY A 45 -12.72 -19.53 -2.38
CA GLY A 45 -11.63 -20.01 -3.22
C GLY A 45 -10.72 -21.00 -2.51
N ALA A 46 -9.58 -21.30 -3.13
CA ALA A 46 -8.65 -22.36 -2.71
C ALA A 46 -7.91 -22.11 -1.38
N THR A 47 -7.90 -20.88 -0.86
CA THR A 47 -7.22 -20.53 0.40
C THR A 47 -8.22 -20.06 1.45
N ALA A 48 -7.86 -20.25 2.72
CA ALA A 48 -8.75 -19.94 3.84
C ALA A 48 -9.00 -18.43 4.02
N ALA A 49 -8.09 -17.57 3.52
CA ALA A 49 -8.15 -16.12 3.68
C ALA A 49 -7.43 -15.38 2.52
N PRO A 50 -7.93 -15.46 1.28
CA PRO A 50 -7.25 -14.90 0.10
C PRO A 50 -7.04 -13.38 0.18
N HIS A 51 -7.95 -12.65 0.83
CA HIS A 51 -7.79 -11.21 1.08
C HIS A 51 -6.55 -10.87 1.91
N VAL A 52 -6.20 -11.72 2.89
CA VAL A 52 -5.04 -11.49 3.77
C VAL A 52 -3.74 -11.69 3.00
N GLU A 53 -3.69 -12.67 2.09
CA GLU A 53 -2.51 -12.90 1.24
C GLU A 53 -2.26 -11.72 0.30
N ASP A 54 -3.32 -11.18 -0.32
CA ASP A 54 -3.24 -9.98 -1.15
C ASP A 54 -2.76 -8.77 -0.35
N GLU A 55 -3.29 -8.56 0.85
CA GLU A 55 -2.84 -7.49 1.74
C GLU A 55 -1.36 -7.62 2.13
N ILE A 56 -0.88 -8.84 2.41
CA ILE A 56 0.54 -9.09 2.73
C ILE A 56 1.42 -8.71 1.55
N ARG A 57 1.05 -9.16 0.34
CA ARG A 57 1.80 -8.85 -0.89
C ARG A 57 1.84 -7.35 -1.14
N ILE A 58 0.70 -6.67 -1.04
CA ILE A 58 0.60 -5.22 -1.23
C ILE A 58 1.44 -4.49 -0.19
N ASN A 59 1.37 -4.85 1.08
CA ASN A 59 2.16 -4.22 2.13
C ASN A 59 3.67 -4.38 1.88
N ASN A 60 4.13 -5.57 1.48
CA ASN A 60 5.54 -5.81 1.16
C ASN A 60 6.07 -4.94 0.00
N ILE A 61 5.22 -4.66 -1.00
CA ILE A 61 5.56 -3.75 -2.10
C ILE A 61 5.63 -2.32 -1.56
N VAL A 62 4.54 -1.89 -0.91
CA VAL A 62 4.35 -0.50 -0.54
C VAL A 62 5.34 -0.10 0.56
N ASP A 63 5.76 -0.98 1.46
CA ASP A 63 6.69 -0.65 2.55
C ASP A 63 8.06 -0.14 2.06
N ARG A 64 8.43 -0.43 0.81
CA ARG A 64 9.65 0.02 0.16
C ARG A 64 9.57 1.46 -0.37
N PHE A 65 8.37 2.06 -0.42
CA PHE A 65 8.15 3.37 -1.03
C PHE A 65 8.38 4.53 -0.07
N GLY A 66 9.19 5.50 -0.46
CA GLY A 66 9.21 6.82 0.17
C GLY A 66 7.95 7.63 -0.15
N PHE A 67 7.89 8.87 0.38
CA PHE A 67 6.79 9.78 0.10
C PHE A 67 6.73 10.15 -1.38
N GLU A 68 7.87 10.51 -1.97
CA GLU A 68 8.00 10.88 -3.39
C GLU A 68 7.63 9.71 -4.33
N ASP A 69 7.96 8.48 -3.94
CA ASP A 69 7.56 7.28 -4.68
C ASP A 69 6.03 7.16 -4.69
N CYS A 70 5.38 7.41 -3.55
CA CYS A 70 3.92 7.38 -3.45
C CYS A 70 3.27 8.49 -4.26
N GLU A 71 3.83 9.69 -4.26
CA GLU A 71 3.34 10.80 -5.08
C GLU A 71 3.40 10.46 -6.57
N LYS A 72 4.57 10.00 -7.04
CA LYS A 72 4.76 9.60 -8.45
C LYS A 72 3.82 8.47 -8.84
N LEU A 73 3.77 7.42 -8.01
CA LEU A 73 2.96 6.24 -8.29
C LEU A 73 1.47 6.60 -8.29
N PHE A 74 0.99 7.37 -7.31
CA PHE A 74 -0.41 7.78 -7.22
C PHE A 74 -0.87 8.55 -8.46
N ASN A 75 -0.05 9.49 -8.94
CA ASN A 75 -0.36 10.23 -10.17
C ASN A 75 -0.52 9.33 -11.40
N THR A 76 0.25 8.24 -11.47
CA THR A 76 0.18 7.24 -12.54
C THR A 76 -1.05 6.34 -12.41
N ILE A 77 -1.36 5.87 -11.20
CA ILE A 77 -2.39 4.83 -11.00
C ILE A 77 -3.79 5.37 -10.67
N ARG A 78 -3.96 6.68 -10.39
CA ARG A 78 -5.22 7.23 -9.84
C ARG A 78 -6.48 6.91 -10.65
N PHE A 79 -6.34 6.72 -11.97
CA PHE A 79 -7.43 6.40 -12.90
C PHE A 79 -7.43 4.95 -13.40
N LEU A 80 -6.47 4.13 -12.95
CA LEU A 80 -6.42 2.72 -13.30
C LEU A 80 -7.35 1.92 -12.37
N ASN A 81 -7.76 0.74 -12.84
CA ASN A 81 -8.42 -0.24 -11.97
C ASN A 81 -7.38 -0.93 -11.05
N GLY A 82 -7.85 -1.70 -10.06
CA GLY A 82 -6.98 -2.32 -9.05
C GLY A 82 -5.89 -3.22 -9.66
N ASP A 83 -6.24 -4.04 -10.65
CA ASP A 83 -5.30 -4.96 -11.31
C ASP A 83 -4.18 -4.23 -12.05
N LEU A 84 -4.54 -3.23 -12.86
CA LEU A 84 -3.55 -2.43 -13.59
C LEU A 84 -2.70 -1.61 -12.61
N SER A 85 -3.30 -1.09 -11.55
CA SER A 85 -2.58 -0.34 -10.50
C SER A 85 -1.54 -1.23 -9.81
N LEU A 86 -1.91 -2.46 -9.48
CA LEU A 86 -1.01 -3.42 -8.83
C LEU A 86 0.16 -3.80 -9.73
N ARG A 87 -0.10 -4.10 -11.01
CA ARG A 87 0.95 -4.38 -12.00
C ARG A 87 1.95 -3.22 -12.12
N VAL A 88 1.46 -1.99 -12.25
CA VAL A 88 2.33 -0.81 -12.33
C VAL A 88 3.16 -0.64 -11.05
N ALA A 89 2.58 -0.88 -9.87
CA ALA A 89 3.32 -0.81 -8.61
C ALA A 89 4.40 -1.89 -8.48
N GLU A 90 4.17 -3.09 -8.99
CA GLU A 90 5.15 -4.19 -9.02
C GLU A 90 6.31 -3.91 -9.97
N GLU A 91 6.02 -3.43 -11.18
CA GLU A 91 7.02 -2.99 -12.14
C GLU A 91 7.87 -1.85 -11.56
N TYR A 92 7.23 -0.88 -10.92
CA TYR A 92 7.90 0.22 -10.24
C TYR A 92 8.86 -0.28 -9.14
N SER A 93 8.41 -1.20 -8.29
CA SER A 93 9.23 -1.80 -7.22
C SER A 93 10.39 -2.64 -7.77
N SER A 94 10.17 -3.38 -8.85
CA SER A 94 11.17 -4.24 -9.48
C SER A 94 12.29 -3.41 -10.13
N SER A 95 11.95 -2.30 -10.80
CA SER A 95 12.92 -1.39 -11.43
C SER A 95 13.91 -0.77 -10.44
N ARG A 96 13.52 -0.64 -9.16
CA ARG A 96 14.39 -0.16 -8.09
C ARG A 96 15.34 -1.22 -7.53
N THR A 97 14.98 -2.50 -7.66
CA THR A 97 15.76 -3.60 -7.07
C THR A 97 16.96 -4.00 -7.95
N GLY A 98 16.97 -3.62 -9.23
CA GLY A 98 18.08 -3.85 -10.17
C GLY A 98 19.15 -2.75 -10.20
N ASN A 99 19.12 -1.79 -9.28
CA ASN A 99 20.03 -0.64 -9.24
C ASN A 99 20.82 -0.57 -7.92
N HIS A 100 21.21 -1.74 -7.40
CA HIS A 100 22.15 -1.90 -6.28
C HIS A 100 23.27 -2.85 -6.66
#